data_AF-A0A7S3T5H8-F1
#
_entry.id   AF-A0A7S3T5H8-F1
#
_cell.length_a   1.000
_cell.length_b   1.000
_cell.length_c   1.000
_cell.angle_alpha   90.00
_cell.angle_beta   90.00
_cell.angle_gamma   90.00
#
_symmetry.space_group_name_H-M   'P 1'
#
loop_
_entity.id
_entity.type
_entity.pdbx_description
1 polymer ?
#
loop_
_entity_poly.entity_id
_entity_poly.type
_entity_poly.pdbx_seq_one_letter_code
_entity_poly.pdbx_strand_id
1 'polypeptide(L)'
;PPQPLTGDGKKVDPKFETFDAFLRHRRYDVASLPGSQRYVSGRVTQGGMIKIPPSVSIKQQPYRHIDTLSVINVPEVENFIGYWQGTLLENAMQRMGWMYGYYLEDKNYDEGCRAVL
;
A
#
# COMPACT_ATOMS: atom_id res chain seq x y z
N PRO A 1 -18.99 10.62 -11.37
CA PRO A 1 -19.76 10.21 -10.16
C PRO A 1 -19.26 10.99 -8.94
N PRO A 2 -20.10 11.28 -7.92
CA PRO A 2 -19.74 12.21 -6.86
C PRO A 2 -18.69 11.62 -5.90
N GLN A 3 -17.65 12.41 -5.62
CA GLN A 3 -16.53 12.13 -4.72
C GLN A 3 -16.98 12.10 -3.24
N PRO A 4 -16.27 11.39 -2.34
CA PRO A 4 -16.68 11.21 -0.95
C PRO A 4 -16.64 12.55 -0.24
N LEU A 5 -17.74 12.84 0.42
CA LEU A 5 -17.92 14.02 1.23
C LEU A 5 -17.48 13.68 2.65
N THR A 6 -16.68 14.56 3.25
CA THR A 6 -16.56 14.61 4.71
C THR A 6 -17.91 14.96 5.33
N GLY A 7 -18.10 14.71 6.63
CA GLY A 7 -19.34 15.03 7.36
C GLY A 7 -19.82 16.49 7.21
N ASP A 8 -18.95 17.39 6.76
CA ASP A 8 -19.22 18.81 6.47
C ASP A 8 -19.47 19.13 4.98
N GLY A 9 -19.68 18.13 4.12
CA GLY A 9 -19.94 18.34 2.69
C GLY A 9 -18.73 18.84 1.88
N LYS A 10 -17.52 18.82 2.45
CA LYS A 10 -16.28 19.11 1.72
C LYS A 10 -15.72 17.83 1.10
N LYS A 11 -15.32 17.93 -0.17
CA LYS A 11 -14.57 16.87 -0.88
C LYS A 11 -13.34 16.51 -0.05
N VAL A 12 -13.16 15.22 0.27
CA VAL A 12 -11.92 14.73 0.87
C VAL A 12 -10.81 15.03 -0.12
N ASP A 13 -9.80 15.81 0.27
CA ASP A 13 -8.56 15.95 -0.49
C ASP A 13 -7.65 14.77 -0.11
N PRO A 14 -7.51 13.75 -0.97
CA PRO A 14 -6.79 12.55 -0.60
C PRO A 14 -5.28 12.84 -0.55
N LYS A 15 -4.64 12.51 0.58
CA LYS A 15 -3.18 12.67 0.77
C LYS A 15 -2.34 11.91 -0.26
N PHE A 16 -2.91 10.87 -0.86
CA PHE A 16 -2.30 10.05 -1.90
C PHE A 16 -3.24 9.97 -3.09
N GLU A 17 -2.66 9.97 -4.28
CA GLU A 17 -3.35 9.60 -5.50
C GLU A 17 -3.65 8.09 -5.52
N THR A 18 -4.78 7.69 -6.11
CA THR A 18 -5.05 6.28 -6.37
C THR A 18 -4.04 5.75 -7.38
N PHE A 19 -3.70 4.47 -7.31
CA PHE A 19 -2.68 3.90 -8.20
C PHE A 19 -3.08 4.00 -9.68
N ASP A 20 -4.34 3.72 -10.01
CA ASP A 20 -4.81 3.74 -11.39
C ASP A 20 -4.87 5.17 -11.95
N ALA A 21 -5.29 6.16 -11.17
CA ALA A 21 -5.23 7.57 -11.58
C ALA A 21 -3.77 8.04 -11.77
N PHE A 22 -2.86 7.62 -10.88
CA PHE A 22 -1.43 7.90 -10.98
C PHE A 22 -0.82 7.35 -12.28
N LEU A 23 -1.22 6.14 -12.69
CA LEU A 23 -0.80 5.53 -13.95
C LEU A 23 -1.41 6.27 -15.15
N ARG A 24 -2.71 6.57 -15.10
CA ARG A 24 -3.40 7.31 -16.15
C ARG A 24 -2.76 8.68 -16.40
N HIS A 25 -2.42 9.44 -15.35
CA HIS A 25 -1.72 10.72 -15.48
C HIS A 25 -0.32 10.60 -16.09
N ARG A 26 0.32 9.42 -15.97
CA ARG A 26 1.61 9.10 -16.60
C ARG A 26 1.47 8.38 -17.93
N ARG A 27 0.26 8.29 -18.50
CA ARG A 27 -0.01 7.56 -19.74
C ARG A 27 0.46 6.10 -19.67
N TYR A 28 0.33 5.50 -18.49
CA TYR A 28 0.72 4.13 -18.18
C TYR A 28 2.23 3.85 -18.37
N ASP A 29 3.09 4.87 -18.23
CA ASP A 29 4.54 4.65 -18.16
C ASP A 29 4.92 3.93 -16.86
N VAL A 30 5.36 2.68 -16.99
CA VAL A 30 5.77 1.81 -15.88
C VAL A 30 7.28 1.80 -15.65
N ALA A 31 8.08 2.44 -16.51
CA ALA A 31 9.54 2.40 -16.42
C ALA A 31 10.05 3.07 -15.13
N SER A 32 9.31 4.06 -14.63
CA SER A 32 9.64 4.80 -13.41
C SER A 32 9.04 4.20 -12.13
N LEU A 33 8.28 3.11 -12.21
CA LEU A 33 7.69 2.48 -11.03
C LEU A 33 8.76 1.85 -10.14
N PRO A 34 8.62 1.91 -8.80
CA PRO A 34 9.46 1.17 -7.89
C PRO A 34 9.50 -0.33 -8.26
N GLY A 35 10.70 -0.90 -8.35
CA GLY A 35 10.89 -2.31 -8.72
C GLY A 35 10.95 -2.60 -10.22
N SER A 36 10.78 -1.60 -11.10
CA SER A 36 11.02 -1.75 -12.55
C SER A 36 12.50 -2.05 -12.87
N GLN A 37 13.41 -1.66 -11.97
CA GLN A 37 14.85 -1.89 -12.15
C GLN A 37 15.24 -3.30 -11.72
N ARG A 38 15.83 -4.06 -12.65
CA ARG A 38 16.43 -5.35 -12.38
C ARG A 38 17.91 -5.18 -12.02
N TYR A 39 18.26 -5.45 -10.77
CA TYR A 39 19.65 -5.54 -10.35
C TYR A 39 20.19 -6.94 -10.63
N VAL A 40 21.18 -7.03 -11.52
CA VAL A 40 21.90 -8.27 -11.79
C VAL A 40 23.27 -8.17 -11.12
N SER A 41 23.60 -9.11 -10.24
CA SER A 41 24.93 -9.16 -9.63
C SER A 41 25.98 -9.49 -10.69
N GLY A 42 26.96 -8.60 -10.85
CA GLY A 42 28.12 -8.82 -11.71
C GLY A 42 29.35 -9.13 -10.86
N ARG A 43 30.16 -10.12 -11.26
CA ARG A 43 31.51 -10.30 -10.67
C ARG A 43 32.39 -9.14 -11.11
N VAL A 44 33.00 -8.46 -10.14
CA VAL A 44 33.98 -7.40 -10.42
C VAL A 44 35.25 -8.05 -10.96
N THR A 45 35.62 -7.74 -12.20
CA THR A 45 36.87 -8.18 -12.82
C THR A 45 37.93 -7.08 -12.72
N GLN A 46 39.19 -7.46 -12.49
CA GLN A 46 40.30 -6.52 -12.43
C GLN A 46 40.47 -5.84 -13.81
N GLY A 47 40.34 -4.51 -13.86
CA GLY A 47 40.35 -3.72 -15.10
C GLY A 47 38.97 -3.56 -15.77
N GLY A 48 37.91 -4.15 -15.22
CA GLY A 48 36.54 -3.93 -15.66
C GLY A 48 35.92 -2.65 -15.08
N MET A 49 35.01 -2.01 -15.82
CA MET A 49 34.28 -0.83 -15.35
C MET A 49 33.40 -1.20 -14.14
N ILE A 50 33.64 -0.56 -13.00
CA ILE A 50 32.81 -0.74 -11.80
C ILE A 50 31.45 -0.09 -12.07
N LYS A 51 30.42 -0.91 -12.31
CA LYS A 51 29.03 -0.44 -12.35
C LYS A 51 28.53 -0.23 -10.93
N ILE A 52 28.80 0.93 -10.36
CA ILE A 52 28.22 1.34 -9.08
C ILE A 52 26.71 1.56 -9.30
N PRO A 53 25.82 1.02 -8.44
CA PRO A 53 24.39 1.32 -8.52
C PRO A 53 24.13 2.83 -8.49
N PRO A 54 23.12 3.33 -9.22
CA PRO A 54 22.77 4.73 -9.16
C PRO A 54 22.38 5.13 -7.72
N SER A 55 22.72 6.35 -7.34
CA SER A 55 22.28 6.91 -6.05
C SER A 55 20.76 6.99 -6.00
N VAL A 56 20.18 6.61 -4.86
CA VAL A 56 18.72 6.61 -4.64
C VAL A 56 18.37 7.76 -3.70
N SER A 57 17.45 8.62 -4.14
CA SER A 57 16.86 9.67 -3.30
C SER A 57 15.49 9.20 -2.79
N ILE A 58 15.28 9.24 -1.48
CA ILE A 58 14.00 8.88 -0.86
C ILE A 58 13.10 10.11 -0.85
N LYS A 59 11.94 10.02 -1.51
CA LYS A 59 10.90 11.06 -1.55
C LYS A 59 9.58 10.51 -1.03
N GLN A 60 8.66 11.39 -0.64
CA GLN A 60 7.29 10.97 -0.30
C GLN A 60 6.65 10.25 -1.49
N GLN A 61 6.07 9.08 -1.24
CA GLN A 61 5.37 8.32 -2.27
C GLN A 61 4.09 9.07 -2.67
N PRO A 62 3.88 9.33 -3.98
CA PRO A 62 2.74 10.13 -4.45
C PRO A 62 1.41 9.36 -4.55
N TYR A 63 1.48 8.03 -4.62
CA TYR A 63 0.30 7.17 -4.77
C TYR A 63 0.26 6.07 -3.70
N ARG A 64 -0.86 5.35 -3.63
CA ARG A 64 -1.00 4.08 -2.87
C ARG A 64 -1.78 3.05 -3.69
N HIS A 65 -1.51 1.76 -3.44
CA HIS A 65 -2.15 0.66 -4.17
C HIS A 65 -3.57 0.34 -3.69
N ILE A 66 -3.83 0.53 -2.39
CA ILE A 66 -5.13 0.30 -1.77
C ILE A 66 -5.50 1.58 -1.05
N ASP A 67 -6.70 2.10 -1.32
CA ASP A 67 -7.18 3.37 -0.78
C ASP A 67 -7.95 3.19 0.51
N THR A 68 -8.71 2.09 0.62
CA THR A 68 -9.57 1.81 1.76
C THR A 68 -9.46 0.36 2.20
N LEU A 69 -9.49 0.15 3.51
CA LEU A 69 -9.68 -1.15 4.13
C LEU A 69 -11.10 -1.25 4.68
N SER A 70 -11.83 -2.31 4.31
CA SER A 70 -13.15 -2.62 4.84
C SER A 70 -13.09 -3.94 5.60
N VAL A 71 -13.29 -3.87 6.91
CA VAL A 71 -13.33 -5.04 7.79
C VAL A 71 -14.78 -5.43 8.00
N ILE A 72 -15.19 -6.55 7.40
CA ILE A 72 -16.53 -7.14 7.52
C ILE A 72 -16.56 -8.23 8.60
N ASN A 73 -15.44 -8.94 8.81
CA ASN A 73 -15.34 -10.02 9.78
C ASN A 73 -15.02 -9.51 11.20
N VAL A 74 -15.86 -8.61 11.72
CA VAL A 74 -15.71 -8.04 13.08
C VAL A 74 -15.55 -9.12 14.16
N PRO A 75 -16.31 -10.24 14.17
CA PRO A 75 -16.14 -11.27 15.18
C PRO A 75 -14.75 -11.94 15.18
N GLU A 76 -14.11 -12.07 14.01
CA GLU A 76 -12.77 -12.64 13.92
C GLU A 76 -11.72 -11.68 14.50
N VAL A 77 -11.88 -10.38 14.26
CA VAL A 77 -11.01 -9.34 14.84
C VAL A 77 -11.19 -9.25 16.35
N GLU A 78 -12.42 -9.32 16.85
CA GLU A 78 -12.70 -9.37 18.28
C GLU A 78 -12.06 -10.58 18.94
N ASN A 79 -12.17 -11.77 18.34
CA ASN A 79 -11.50 -12.97 18.82
C ASN A 79 -9.96 -12.83 18.75
N PHE A 80 -9.44 -12.19 17.70
CA PHE A 80 -8.01 -11.96 17.56
C PHE A 80 -7.46 -11.10 18.71
N ILE A 81 -8.17 -10.01 19.05
CA ILE A 81 -7.85 -9.10 20.15
C ILE A 81 -8.09 -9.77 21.51
N GLY A 82 -9.20 -10.50 21.67
CA GLY A 82 -9.57 -11.16 22.91
C GLY A 82 -8.52 -12.16 23.39
N TYR A 83 -7.93 -12.93 22.48
CA TYR A 83 -6.81 -13.82 22.82
C TYR A 83 -5.58 -13.04 23.29
N TRP A 84 -5.25 -11.91 22.63
CA TRP A 84 -4.13 -11.08 23.04
C TRP A 84 -4.35 -10.54 24.46
N GLN A 85 -5.54 -10.01 24.74
CA GLN A 85 -5.91 -9.52 26.07
C GLN A 85 -5.87 -10.61 27.14
N GLY A 86 -6.43 -11.79 26.85
CA GLY A 86 -6.58 -12.86 27.84
C GLY A 86 -5.33 -13.74 28.03
N THR A 87 -4.41 -13.79 27.07
CA THR A 87 -3.28 -14.76 27.09
C THR A 87 -1.91 -14.09 27.01
N LEU A 88 -1.78 -13.02 26.22
CA LEU A 88 -0.46 -12.47 25.84
C LEU A 88 -0.12 -11.17 26.58
N LEU A 89 -1.14 -10.42 27.00
CA LEU A 89 -0.98 -9.09 27.58
C LEU A 89 -0.15 -9.10 28.87
N GLU A 90 -0.40 -10.05 29.77
CA GLU A 90 0.33 -10.16 31.05
C GLU A 90 1.84 -10.35 30.85
N ASN A 91 2.22 -11.02 29.76
CA ASN A 91 3.62 -11.27 29.39
C ASN A 91 4.16 -10.24 28.37
N ALA A 92 3.42 -9.16 28.11
CA ALA A 92 3.74 -8.13 27.12
C ALA A 92 4.06 -8.68 25.71
N MET A 93 3.45 -9.82 25.36
CA MET A 93 3.68 -10.47 24.06
C MET A 93 2.77 -9.87 22.98
N GLN A 94 3.29 -9.80 21.75
CA GLN A 94 2.56 -9.33 20.58
C GLN A 94 1.94 -10.49 19.81
N ARG A 95 0.93 -10.18 18.99
CA ARG A 95 0.29 -11.14 18.08
C ARG A 95 0.36 -10.62 16.65
N MET A 96 0.63 -11.51 15.70
CA MET A 96 0.53 -11.23 14.26
C MET A 96 -0.50 -12.16 13.63
N GLY A 97 -1.11 -11.72 12.53
CA GLY A 97 -2.04 -12.50 11.74
C GLY A 97 -1.92 -12.17 10.26
N TRP A 98 -2.40 -13.09 9.43
CA TRP A 98 -2.54 -12.88 8.01
C TRP A 98 -3.98 -12.50 7.71
N MET A 99 -4.17 -11.45 6.93
CA MET A 99 -5.49 -11.00 6.51
C MET A 99 -5.82 -11.65 5.16
N TYR A 100 -6.94 -12.33 5.10
CA TYR A 100 -7.44 -12.97 3.88
C TYR A 100 -8.70 -12.25 3.43
N GLY A 101 -8.84 -12.07 2.12
CA GLY A 101 -9.91 -11.26 1.57
C GLY A 101 -9.77 -11.07 0.07
N TYR A 102 -10.44 -10.06 -0.45
CA TYR A 102 -10.46 -9.74 -1.88
C TYR A 102 -10.49 -8.23 -2.12
N TYR A 103 -10.20 -7.84 -3.36
CA TYR A 103 -10.21 -6.44 -3.78
C TYR A 103 -11.51 -6.10 -4.51
N LEU A 104 -12.02 -4.89 -4.26
CA LEU A 104 -13.17 -4.30 -4.94
C LEU A 104 -12.87 -2.86 -5.36
N GLU A 105 -13.60 -2.37 -6.35
CA GLU A 105 -13.57 -0.95 -6.72
C GLU A 105 -14.12 -0.08 -5.57
N ASP A 106 -13.42 1.01 -5.25
CA ASP A 106 -13.88 2.01 -4.29
C ASP A 106 -14.40 3.27 -4.99
N LYS A 107 -15.71 3.45 -4.97
CA LYS A 107 -16.39 4.62 -5.56
C LYS A 107 -16.10 5.94 -4.83
N ASN A 108 -15.49 5.86 -3.64
CA ASN A 108 -15.05 7.03 -2.90
C ASN A 108 -13.74 7.61 -3.46
N TYR A 109 -13.07 6.98 -4.42
CA TYR A 109 -11.88 7.60 -5.01
C TYR A 109 -11.97 7.49 -6.54
N ASP A 110 -11.28 8.39 -7.24
CA ASP A 110 -11.17 8.31 -8.69
C ASP A 110 -10.34 7.07 -9.04
N GLU A 111 -10.96 6.05 -9.63
CA GLU A 111 -10.32 4.74 -9.88
C GLU A 111 -9.75 4.11 -8.58
N GLY A 112 -10.53 4.18 -7.50
CA GLY A 112 -10.14 3.69 -6.18
C GLY A 112 -10.15 2.17 -6.04
N CYS A 113 -9.29 1.65 -5.16
CA CYS A 113 -9.25 0.24 -4.80
C CYS A 113 -9.48 0.03 -3.28
N ARG A 114 -10.37 -0.91 -2.95
CA ARG A 114 -10.70 -1.30 -1.58
C ARG A 114 -10.30 -2.75 -1.33
N ALA A 115 -9.60 -3.00 -0.22
CA ALA A 115 -9.43 -4.33 0.33
C ALA A 115 -10.59 -4.66 1.27
N VAL A 116 -11.26 -5.79 1.05
CA VAL A 116 -12.33 -6.31 1.91
C VAL A 116 -11.81 -7.53 2.66
N LEU A 117 -11.90 -7.47 3.99
CA LEU A 117 -11.44 -8.48 4.94
C LEU A 117 -12.60 -9.02 5.77
#